data_AF-A0A0M3ILC1-F1
#
_entry.id   AF-A0A0M3ILC1-F1
#
_cell.length_a   1.000
_cell.length_b   1.000
_cell.length_c   1.000
_cell.angle_alpha   90.00
_cell.angle_beta   90.00
_cell.angle_gamma   90.00
#
_symmetry.space_group_name_H-M   'P 1'
#
loop_
_entity.id
_entity.type
_entity.pdbx_description
1 polymer ?
#
loop_
_entity_poly.entity_id
_entity_poly.type
_entity_poly.pdbx_seq_one_letter_code
_entity_poly.pdbx_strand_id
1 'polypeptide(L)'
;MHDFLRVAEALFQMLEKEVILQCRSQDIQLVEKLLPECLHELEEAWGEKTKVTIDRMNYLPAESAGGVELSAKGGKIRVSSTLESRLELIANQSWLGDQGSPTRNGEPRLTYPHRITGS
;
A
#
# COMPACT_ATOMS: atom_id res chain seq x y z
N MET A 1 13.40 -6.64 -5.00
CA MET A 1 13.35 -6.13 -3.62
C MET A 1 12.10 -5.29 -3.35
N HIS A 2 11.62 -4.48 -4.31
CA HIS A 2 10.38 -3.70 -4.13
C HIS A 2 9.13 -4.59 -3.94
N ASP A 3 9.11 -5.78 -4.55
CA ASP A 3 7.97 -6.71 -4.49
C ASP A 3 7.86 -7.47 -3.16
N PHE A 4 8.96 -7.59 -2.41
CA PHE A 4 8.97 -8.24 -1.09
C PHE A 4 8.17 -7.45 -0.06
N LEU A 5 8.41 -6.13 0.00
CA LEU A 5 7.71 -5.22 0.92
C LEU A 5 6.20 -5.31 0.73
N ARG A 6 5.71 -5.39 -0.51
CA ARG A 6 4.28 -5.46 -0.83
C ARG A 6 3.60 -6.68 -0.21
N VAL A 7 4.24 -7.85 -0.26
CA VAL A 7 3.70 -9.10 0.26
C VAL A 7 3.70 -9.07 1.80
N ALA A 8 4.82 -8.66 2.40
CA ALA A 8 4.93 -8.53 3.84
C ALA A 8 3.92 -7.52 4.40
N GLU A 9 3.86 -6.30 3.86
CA GLU A 9 2.92 -5.25 4.26
C GLU A 9 1.47 -5.75 4.23
N ALA A 10 1.08 -6.42 3.15
CA ALA A 10 -0.27 -6.97 3.02
C ALA A 10 -0.56 -8.06 4.08
N LEU A 11 0.41 -8.93 4.38
CA LEU A 11 0.27 -9.96 5.42
C LEU A 11 0.14 -9.35 6.82
N PHE A 12 0.92 -8.31 7.11
CA PHE A 12 0.85 -7.55 8.36
C PHE A 12 -0.45 -6.75 8.52
N GLN A 13 -1.10 -6.38 7.43
CA GLN A 13 -2.45 -5.79 7.48
C GLN A 13 -3.54 -6.85 7.69
N MET A 14 -3.29 -8.09 7.26
CA MET A 14 -4.25 -9.18 7.38
C MET A 14 -4.32 -9.74 8.81
N LEU A 15 -3.17 -10.15 9.37
CA LEU A 15 -3.05 -10.83 10.68
C LEU A 15 -4.11 -11.92 10.90
N GLU A 16 -4.29 -12.78 9.90
CA GLU A 16 -5.25 -13.89 9.92
C GLU A 16 -4.52 -15.22 9.74
N LYS A 17 -5.03 -16.28 10.35
CA LYS A 17 -4.39 -17.62 10.33
C LYS A 17 -4.41 -18.28 8.96
N GLU A 18 -5.43 -17.99 8.16
CA GLU A 18 -5.61 -18.57 6.83
C GLU A 18 -5.90 -17.46 5.83
N VAL A 19 -5.02 -17.34 4.84
CA VAL A 19 -5.07 -16.29 3.82
C VAL A 19 -4.91 -16.92 2.45
N ILE A 20 -5.68 -16.42 1.50
CA ILE A 20 -5.59 -16.75 0.08
C ILE A 20 -4.93 -15.58 -0.63
N LEU A 21 -3.83 -15.82 -1.34
CA LEU A 21 -3.07 -14.83 -2.09
C LEU A 21 -3.35 -14.96 -3.58
N GLN A 22 -3.81 -13.89 -4.19
CA GLN A 22 -4.00 -13.72 -5.62
C GLN A 22 -2.94 -12.78 -6.16
N CYS A 23 -2.29 -13.19 -7.24
CA CYS A 23 -1.27 -12.41 -7.94
C CYS A 23 -1.43 -12.59 -9.44
N ARG A 24 -0.66 -11.86 -10.25
CA ARG A 24 -0.62 -12.09 -11.70
C ARG A 24 0.16 -13.37 -11.99
N SER A 25 -0.17 -14.02 -13.09
CA SER A 25 0.48 -15.29 -13.49
C SER A 25 2.01 -15.19 -13.61
N GLN A 26 2.51 -14.04 -14.07
CA GLN A 26 3.95 -13.74 -14.19
C GLN A 26 4.66 -13.60 -12.83
N ASP A 27 3.93 -13.23 -11.78
CA ASP A 27 4.50 -12.93 -10.46
C ASP A 27 4.51 -14.17 -9.54
N ILE A 28 3.85 -15.27 -9.92
CA ILE A 28 3.74 -16.50 -9.09
C ILE A 28 5.11 -16.97 -8.62
N GLN A 29 6.06 -17.13 -9.54
CA GLN A 29 7.39 -17.65 -9.20
C GLN A 29 8.16 -16.73 -8.25
N LEU A 30 7.92 -15.42 -8.34
CA LEU A 30 8.52 -14.45 -7.44
C LEU A 30 7.87 -14.54 -6.06
N VAL A 31 6.55 -14.54 -6.01
CA VAL A 31 5.78 -14.66 -4.77
C VAL A 31 6.12 -15.96 -4.03
N GLU A 32 6.23 -17.09 -4.73
CA GLU A 32 6.63 -18.38 -4.13
C GLU A 32 8.03 -18.33 -3.48
N LYS A 33 8.95 -17.57 -4.05
CA LYS A 33 10.30 -17.40 -3.48
C LYS A 33 10.31 -16.48 -2.26
N LEU A 34 9.45 -15.46 -2.24
CA LEU A 34 9.42 -14.44 -1.18
C LEU A 34 8.55 -14.87 0.02
N LEU A 35 7.49 -15.63 -0.23
CA LEU A 35 6.56 -16.14 0.79
C LEU A 35 7.22 -16.74 2.03
N PRO A 36 8.21 -17.66 1.94
CA PRO A 36 8.80 -18.25 3.15
C PRO A 36 9.50 -17.22 4.03
N GLU A 37 10.17 -16.22 3.43
CA GLU A 37 10.83 -15.14 4.17
C GLU A 37 9.80 -14.21 4.81
N CYS A 38 8.76 -13.80 4.09
CA CYS A 38 7.68 -12.98 4.64
C CYS A 38 6.92 -13.68 5.78
N LEU A 39 6.66 -14.99 5.65
CA LEU A 39 5.97 -15.77 6.67
C LEU A 39 6.81 -15.92 7.94
N HIS A 40 8.12 -16.05 7.80
CA HIS A 40 9.02 -16.10 8.94
C HIS A 40 8.99 -14.77 9.72
N GLU A 41 9.17 -13.64 9.03
CA GLU A 41 9.12 -12.31 9.64
C GLU A 41 7.75 -12.02 10.27
N LEU A 42 6.66 -12.44 9.60
CA LEU A 42 5.31 -12.34 10.15
C LEU A 42 5.15 -13.19 11.42
N GLU A 43 5.64 -14.42 11.43
CA GLU A 43 5.56 -15.30 12.61
C GLU A 43 6.38 -14.72 13.78
N GLU A 44 7.56 -14.16 13.52
CA GLU A 44 8.39 -13.52 14.54
C GLU A 44 7.72 -12.27 15.14
N ALA A 45 7.07 -11.45 14.31
CA ALA A 45 6.45 -10.21 14.76
C ALA A 45 5.02 -10.39 15.30
N TRP A 46 4.22 -11.30 14.73
CA TRP A 46 2.83 -11.55 15.13
C TRP A 46 2.74 -12.63 16.22
N GLY A 47 3.64 -13.61 16.22
CA GLY A 47 3.65 -14.73 17.17
C GLY A 47 2.68 -15.87 16.83
N GLU A 48 1.96 -15.79 15.70
CA GLU A 48 1.10 -16.86 15.20
C GLU A 48 1.50 -17.29 13.78
N LYS A 49 1.30 -18.58 13.49
CA LYS A 49 1.63 -19.15 12.19
C LYS A 49 0.49 -18.91 11.19
N THR A 50 0.79 -18.14 10.15
CA THR A 50 -0.13 -17.90 9.03
C THR A 50 0.06 -18.95 7.94
N LYS A 51 -1.05 -19.52 7.46
CA LYS A 51 -1.10 -20.34 6.26
C LYS A 51 -1.54 -19.50 5.07
N VAL A 52 -0.62 -19.29 4.14
CA VAL A 52 -0.92 -18.62 2.86
C VAL A 52 -1.09 -19.65 1.76
N THR A 53 -2.20 -19.56 1.02
CA THR A 53 -2.47 -20.39 -0.16
C THR A 53 -2.52 -19.51 -1.39
N ILE A 54 -1.66 -19.76 -2.38
CA ILE A 54 -1.70 -19.03 -3.64
C ILE A 54 -2.86 -19.56 -4.48
N ASP A 55 -3.78 -18.68 -4.86
CA ASP A 55 -4.84 -19.01 -5.81
C ASP A 55 -4.27 -19.03 -7.23
N ARG A 56 -4.27 -20.23 -7.82
CA ARG A 56 -3.80 -20.49 -9.19
C ARG A 56 -4.96 -20.66 -10.19
N MET A 57 -6.19 -20.46 -9.75
CA MET A 57 -7.38 -20.51 -10.60
C MET A 57 -7.85 -19.09 -10.96
N ASN A 58 -7.68 -18.14 -10.03
CA ASN A 58 -8.11 -16.75 -10.17
C ASN A 58 -6.88 -15.82 -10.08
N TYR A 59 -6.27 -15.54 -11.23
CA TYR A 59 -5.18 -14.59 -11.32
C TYR A 59 -5.69 -13.16 -11.44
N LEU A 60 -4.89 -12.21 -10.95
CA LEU A 60 -5.13 -10.80 -11.21
C LEU A 60 -4.91 -10.49 -12.70
N PRO A 61 -5.69 -9.54 -13.27
CA PRO A 61 -5.59 -9.19 -14.67
C PRO A 61 -4.20 -8.62 -15.00
N ALA A 62 -3.67 -8.94 -16.18
CA ALA A 62 -2.33 -8.55 -16.59
C ALA A 62 -2.16 -7.03 -16.75
N GLU A 63 -3.25 -6.33 -17.07
CA GLU A 63 -3.35 -4.87 -17.17
C GLU A 63 -3.30 -4.14 -15.81
N SER A 64 -3.46 -4.87 -14.70
CA SER A 64 -3.24 -4.29 -13.39
C SER A 64 -1.75 -3.93 -13.27
N ALA A 65 -1.46 -2.70 -12.85
CA ALA A 65 -0.11 -2.13 -12.78
C ALA A 65 0.87 -2.94 -11.90
N GLY A 66 0.36 -3.95 -11.19
CA GLY A 66 1.07 -4.87 -10.33
C GLY A 66 0.46 -4.87 -8.94
N GLY A 67 0.73 -5.92 -8.17
CA GLY A 67 0.24 -6.04 -6.80
C GLY A 67 -0.16 -7.46 -6.44
N VAL A 68 -0.42 -7.64 -5.15
CA VAL A 68 -1.01 -8.86 -4.59
C VAL A 68 -2.34 -8.50 -3.93
N GLU A 69 -3.33 -9.38 -4.05
CA GLU A 69 -4.58 -9.32 -3.30
C GLU A 69 -4.58 -10.48 -2.30
N LEU A 70 -4.79 -10.17 -1.03
CA LEU A 70 -4.96 -11.15 0.04
C LEU A 70 -6.43 -11.20 0.43
N SER A 71 -6.95 -12.40 0.66
CA SER A 71 -8.32 -12.60 1.13
C SER A 71 -8.39 -13.64 2.25
N ALA A 72 -9.24 -13.41 3.25
CA ALA A 72 -9.45 -14.32 4.39
C ALA A 72 -10.92 -14.44 4.74
N LYS A 73 -11.24 -15.38 5.64
CA LYS A 73 -12.61 -15.69 6.09
C LYS A 73 -13.57 -15.94 4.91
N GLY A 74 -13.10 -16.67 3.89
CA GLY A 74 -13.87 -16.95 2.68
C GLY A 74 -14.11 -15.74 1.78
N GLY A 75 -13.20 -14.75 1.80
CA GLY A 75 -13.28 -13.55 0.96
C GLY A 75 -14.03 -12.38 1.59
N LYS A 76 -14.40 -12.47 2.88
CA LYS A 76 -15.04 -11.37 3.64
C LYS A 76 -14.09 -10.22 3.93
N ILE A 77 -12.81 -10.55 4.13
CA ILE A 77 -11.74 -9.58 4.35
C ILE A 77 -10.84 -9.65 3.12
N ARG A 78 -10.56 -8.50 2.52
CA ARG A 78 -9.66 -8.37 1.38
C ARG A 78 -8.71 -7.19 1.58
N VAL A 79 -7.45 -7.40 1.22
CA VAL A 79 -6.40 -6.38 1.25
C VAL A 79 -5.70 -6.42 -0.11
N SER A 80 -5.76 -5.32 -0.85
CA SER A 80 -5.09 -5.16 -2.15
C SER A 80 -3.91 -4.22 -2.01
N SER A 81 -2.69 -4.68 -2.30
CA SER A 81 -1.47 -3.84 -2.25
C SER A 81 -1.08 -3.32 -3.65
N THR A 82 -2.05 -2.92 -4.48
CA THR A 82 -1.75 -2.39 -5.81
C THR A 82 -1.00 -1.06 -5.69
N LEU A 83 -0.13 -0.76 -6.65
CA LEU A 83 0.64 0.50 -6.70
C LEU A 83 -0.28 1.74 -6.65
N GLU A 84 -1.51 1.58 -7.14
CA GLU A 84 -2.55 2.60 -7.25
C GLU A 84 -3.05 3.08 -5.88
N SER A 85 -3.12 2.23 -4.84
CA SER A 85 -3.62 2.65 -3.52
C SER A 85 -2.74 3.71 -2.84
N ARG A 86 -1.44 3.78 -3.18
CA ARG A 86 -0.58 4.88 -2.72
C ARG A 86 -0.73 6.16 -3.54
N LEU A 87 -1.06 6.04 -4.83
CA LEU A 87 -1.30 7.20 -5.69
C LEU A 87 -2.64 7.86 -5.35
N GLU A 88 -3.68 7.08 -5.04
CA GLU A 88 -5.01 7.59 -4.70
C GLU A 88 -5.00 8.37 -3.38
N LEU A 89 -4.27 7.91 -2.35
CA LEU A 89 -4.10 8.65 -1.10
C LEU A 89 -3.40 10.01 -1.30
N ILE A 90 -2.44 10.10 -2.22
CA ILE A 90 -1.76 11.36 -2.54
C ILE A 90 -2.68 12.26 -3.40
N ALA A 91 -3.40 11.69 -4.37
CA ALA A 91 -4.35 12.41 -5.19
C ALA A 91 -5.51 12.99 -4.36
N ASN A 92 -5.97 12.27 -3.33
CA ASN A 92 -7.02 12.73 -2.42
C ASN A 92 -6.52 13.79 -1.41
N GLN A 93 -5.20 13.87 -1.15
CA GLN A 93 -4.61 14.99 -0.40
C GLN A 93 -4.38 16.24 -1.25
N SER A 94 -4.25 16.11 -2.57
CA SER A 94 -4.21 17.28 -3.46
C SER A 94 -5.59 17.95 -3.66
N TRP A 95 -6.69 17.23 -3.45
CA TRP A 95 -8.08 17.74 -3.59
C TRP A 95 -8.64 18.46 -2.33
N LEU A 96 -7.79 18.96 -1.44
CA LEU A 96 -8.17 19.94 -0.41
C LEU A 96 -7.41 21.29 -0.55
N GLY A 97 -6.64 21.45 -1.63
CA GLY A 97 -5.83 22.64 -1.88
C GLY A 97 -6.40 23.66 -2.86
N ASP A 98 -7.46 23.33 -3.63
CA ASP A 98 -8.04 24.23 -4.62
C ASP A 98 -9.55 24.41 -4.39
N GLN A 99 -9.90 25.10 -3.31
CA GLN A 99 -11.04 26.00 -3.39
C GLN A 99 -10.47 27.36 -3.77
N GLY A 100 -10.40 27.60 -5.08
CA GLY A 100 -10.03 28.88 -5.64
C GLY A 100 -10.83 30.00 -4.98
N SER A 101 -10.15 30.82 -4.19
CA SER A 101 -10.68 32.09 -3.71
C SER A 101 -10.47 33.12 -4.84
N PRO A 102 -11.51 33.84 -5.28
CA PRO A 102 -11.36 34.81 -6.36
C PRO A 102 -10.54 36.00 -5.86
N THR A 103 -9.31 36.17 -6.35
CA THR A 103 -8.54 37.39 -6.11
C THR A 103 -8.91 38.47 -7.12
N ARG A 104 -9.41 39.60 -6.61
CA ARG A 104 -9.29 40.93 -7.22
C ARG A 104 -9.27 41.89 -6.02
N ASN A 105 -8.11 42.34 -5.55
CA ASN A 105 -7.28 43.33 -6.22
C ASN A 105 -5.81 43.14 -5.86
N GLY A 106 -4.95 43.24 -6.88
CA GLY A 106 -3.53 42.93 -6.82
C GLY A 106 -2.72 43.85 -5.93
N GLU A 107 -1.71 43.28 -5.26
CA GLU A 107 -0.28 43.63 -5.34
C GLU A 107 0.49 42.86 -4.24
N PRO A 108 1.73 42.39 -4.51
CA PRO A 108 2.41 41.41 -3.66
C PRO A 108 3.17 42.09 -2.51
N ARG A 109 3.01 41.59 -1.27
CA ARG A 109 3.91 41.95 -0.16
C ARG A 109 4.69 40.74 0.35
N LEU A 110 5.94 40.67 -0.11
CA LEU A 110 7.03 39.99 0.56
C LEU A 110 7.26 40.60 1.94
N THR A 111 7.05 39.83 3.01
CA THR A 111 7.78 40.03 4.27
C THR A 111 7.92 38.70 5.01
N TYR A 112 9.10 38.09 4.94
CA TYR A 112 9.58 37.11 5.92
C TYR A 112 10.01 37.88 7.19
N PRO A 113 9.59 37.47 8.40
CA PRO A 113 10.02 38.14 9.62
C PRO A 113 11.40 37.63 10.05
N HIS A 114 12.42 38.49 10.01
CA HIS A 114 13.66 38.27 10.75
C HIS A 114 13.61 39.09 12.04
N ARG A 115 13.56 38.39 13.17
CA ARG A 115 13.73 38.93 14.53
C ARG A 115 15.23 39.14 14.79
N ILE A 116 15.63 40.36 15.17
CA ILE A 116 16.89 40.72 15.86
C ILE A 116 16.62 41.98 16.71
N THR A 117 16.42 41.90 18.04
CA THR A 117 17.39 42.03 19.18
C THR A 117 18.04 43.41 19.38
N GLY A 118 17.93 43.93 20.63
CA GLY A 118 18.76 45.01 21.24
C GLY A 118 18.21 46.42 21.00
N SER A 119 18.07 47.31 21.99
CA SER A 119 18.66 47.48 23.32
C SER A 119 17.74 48.29 24.22
#